data_AF-L7L711-F1
#
_entry.id   AF-L7L711-F1
#
_cell.length_a   1.000
_cell.length_b   1.000
_cell.length_c   1.000
_cell.angle_alpha   90.00
_cell.angle_beta   90.00
_cell.angle_gamma   90.00
#
_symmetry.space_group_name_H-M   'P 1'
#
loop_
_entity.id
_entity.type
_entity.pdbx_description
1 polymer ?
#
loop_
_entity_poly.entity_id
_entity_poly.type
_entity_poly.pdbx_seq_one_letter_code
_entity_poly.pdbx_strand_id
1 'polypeptide(L)'
;MVRRVWRKRRGPVRDAAAELECSRLLVDCADETAAVSAVLGGATLPAQGQFLLRHLIFLPPHSVGQVRARLGSDGYVDAPPLPEESSAPAGLVGLAVARSMRIDAQSVAQELAVVSSMTTRAGGRFGTWAVLATLAE
;
A
#
# COMPACT_ATOMS: atom_id res chain seq x y z
N MET A 1 -18.04 8.09 40.98
CA MET A 1 -18.10 7.42 39.66
C MET A 1 -16.83 7.80 38.88
N VAL A 2 -15.82 6.92 38.82
CA VAL A 2 -14.51 7.26 38.24
C VAL A 2 -14.44 6.76 36.80
N ARG A 3 -14.48 7.68 35.82
CA ARG A 3 -14.30 7.35 34.40
C ARG A 3 -12.83 7.05 34.13
N ARG A 4 -12.46 5.77 33.99
CA ARG A 4 -11.13 5.37 33.54
C ARG A 4 -10.96 5.72 32.06
N VAL A 5 -10.18 6.77 31.80
CA VAL A 5 -9.73 7.12 30.45
C VAL A 5 -8.65 6.12 30.05
N TRP A 6 -8.99 5.19 29.17
CA TRP A 6 -8.03 4.31 28.52
C TRP A 6 -7.17 5.14 27.54
N ARG A 7 -5.99 5.58 27.99
CA ARG A 7 -4.95 6.02 27.05
C ARG A 7 -4.43 4.79 26.32
N LYS A 8 -4.87 4.58 25.08
CA LYS A 8 -4.21 3.70 24.13
C LYS A 8 -2.73 4.12 24.07
N ARG A 9 -1.84 3.29 24.62
CA ARG A 9 -0.40 3.43 24.42
C ARG A 9 -0.15 3.34 22.92
N ARG A 10 0.10 4.48 22.26
CA ARG A 10 0.70 4.49 20.93
C ARG A 10 2.09 3.92 21.11
N GLY A 11 2.34 2.72 20.58
CA GLY A 11 3.69 2.20 20.44
C GLY A 11 4.55 3.19 19.65
N PRO A 12 5.88 3.03 19.65
CA PRO A 12 6.76 3.87 18.85
C PRO A 12 6.22 3.91 17.42
N VAL A 13 6.01 5.11 16.91
CA VAL A 13 5.62 5.32 15.50
C VAL A 13 6.86 4.90 14.71
N ARG A 14 6.92 3.62 14.35
CA ARG A 14 7.87 3.11 13.37
C ARG A 14 7.70 3.95 12.12
N ASP A 15 8.79 4.57 11.67
CA ASP A 15 8.78 5.43 10.51
C ASP A 15 8.62 4.56 9.27
N ALA A 16 7.38 4.37 8.84
CA ALA A 16 7.06 3.55 7.68
C ALA A 16 7.76 4.07 6.40
N ALA A 17 8.12 5.35 6.34
CA ALA A 17 8.90 5.89 5.22
C ALA A 17 10.35 5.38 5.25
N ALA A 18 11.01 5.42 6.41
CA ALA A 18 12.35 4.84 6.58
C ALA A 18 12.35 3.32 6.38
N GLU A 19 11.31 2.62 6.84
CA GLU A 19 11.17 1.17 6.61
C GLU A 19 11.00 0.85 5.12
N LEU A 20 10.24 1.67 4.38
CA LEU A 20 10.05 1.51 2.93
C LEU A 20 11.37 1.63 2.16
N GLU A 21 12.23 2.58 2.53
CA GLU A 21 13.54 2.78 1.87
C GLU A 21 14.46 1.57 2.05
N CYS A 22 14.38 0.89 3.19
CA CYS A 22 15.16 -0.31 3.49
C CYS A 22 14.42 -1.62 3.17
N SER A 23 13.23 -1.56 2.59
CA SER A 23 12.42 -2.76 2.38
C SER A 23 12.84 -3.56 1.15
N ARG A 24 12.71 -4.89 1.26
CA ARG A 24 12.96 -5.80 0.14
C ARG A 24 11.66 -6.12 -0.61
N LEU A 25 11.66 -5.96 -1.92
CA LEU A 25 10.57 -6.43 -2.78
C LEU A 25 10.47 -7.95 -2.74
N LEU A 26 9.30 -8.48 -2.36
CA LEU A 26 9.02 -9.91 -2.34
C LEU A 26 8.11 -10.33 -3.49
N VAL A 27 7.15 -9.48 -3.82
CA VAL A 27 6.12 -9.71 -4.83
C VAL A 27 5.77 -8.37 -5.46
N ASP A 28 5.62 -8.34 -6.77
CA ASP A 28 4.92 -7.29 -7.48
C ASP A 28 3.94 -7.89 -8.47
N CYS A 29 2.90 -7.13 -8.80
CA CYS A 29 1.91 -7.53 -9.78
C CYS A 29 1.27 -6.29 -10.41
N ALA A 30 1.28 -6.27 -11.74
CA ALA A 30 0.63 -5.25 -12.55
C ALA A 30 -0.70 -5.73 -13.15
N ASP A 31 -1.01 -7.02 -13.04
CA ASP A 31 -2.24 -7.60 -13.55
C ASP A 31 -3.35 -7.53 -12.48
N GLU A 32 -4.27 -6.59 -12.65
CA GLU A 32 -5.44 -6.44 -11.76
C GLU A 32 -6.39 -7.65 -11.82
N THR A 33 -6.31 -8.48 -12.86
CA THR A 33 -7.14 -9.69 -13.01
C THR A 33 -6.52 -10.94 -12.39
N ALA A 34 -5.23 -10.89 -12.04
CA ALA A 34 -4.55 -12.01 -11.43
C ALA A 34 -5.13 -12.32 -10.04
N ALA A 35 -5.42 -13.60 -9.78
CA ALA A 35 -5.86 -14.03 -8.46
C ALA A 35 -4.76 -13.80 -7.43
N VAL A 36 -5.04 -13.01 -6.39
CA VAL A 36 -4.08 -12.69 -5.32
C VAL A 36 -3.49 -13.94 -4.68
N SER A 37 -4.30 -14.99 -4.50
CA SER A 37 -3.83 -16.28 -3.97
C SER A 37 -2.79 -16.96 -4.86
N ALA A 38 -2.92 -16.86 -6.18
CA ALA A 38 -1.95 -17.42 -7.12
C ALA A 38 -0.64 -16.60 -7.11
N VAL A 39 -0.75 -15.27 -7.09
CA VAL A 39 0.40 -14.37 -7.01
C VAL A 39 1.20 -14.59 -5.71
N LEU A 40 0.52 -14.63 -4.56
CA LEU A 40 1.17 -14.88 -3.27
C LEU A 40 1.66 -16.33 -3.13
N GLY A 41 0.95 -17.30 -3.70
CA GLY A 41 1.32 -18.72 -3.65
C GLY A 41 2.61 -19.04 -4.42
N GLY A 42 2.97 -18.24 -5.42
CA GLY A 42 4.25 -18.32 -6.11
C GLY A 42 5.42 -17.67 -5.36
N ALA A 43 5.14 -16.93 -4.29
CA ALA A 43 6.14 -16.14 -3.58
C ALA A 43 6.63 -16.83 -2.31
N THR A 44 7.92 -16.67 -2.00
CA THR A 44 8.48 -17.11 -0.71
C THR A 44 8.32 -15.99 0.31
N LEU A 45 7.21 -16.00 1.05
CA LEU A 45 6.94 -15.06 2.13
C LEU A 45 7.39 -15.64 3.49
N PRO A 46 8.06 -14.84 4.35
CA PRO A 46 8.28 -15.21 5.74
C PRO A 46 6.97 -15.56 6.46
N ALA A 47 6.97 -16.63 7.26
CA ALA A 47 5.78 -17.08 7.99
C ALA A 47 5.27 -16.04 9.01
N GLN A 48 6.16 -15.19 9.51
CA GLN A 48 5.86 -14.07 10.39
C GLN A 48 6.70 -12.86 9.99
N GLY A 49 6.10 -11.68 10.04
CA GLY A 49 6.74 -10.42 9.68
C GLY A 49 5.72 -9.31 9.54
N GLN A 50 6.17 -8.08 9.69
CA GLN A 50 5.42 -6.93 9.21
C GLN A 50 5.81 -6.69 7.76
N PHE A 51 4.79 -6.56 6.91
CA PHE A 51 4.96 -6.29 5.50
C PHE A 51 4.32 -4.97 5.17
N LEU A 52 4.84 -4.33 4.14
CA LEU A 52 4.25 -3.15 3.54
C LEU A 52 3.58 -3.59 2.25
N LEU A 53 2.27 -3.39 2.16
CA LEU A 53 1.56 -3.50 0.89
C LEU A 53 1.61 -2.13 0.22
N ARG A 54 2.30 -2.07 -0.91
CA ARG A 54 2.49 -0.89 -1.72
C ARG A 54 1.51 -0.90 -2.89
N HIS A 55 0.95 0.26 -3.22
CA HIS A 55 0.08 0.50 -4.36
C HIS A 55 0.63 1.65 -5.20
N LEU A 56 0.65 1.48 -6.51
CA LEU A 56 0.81 2.55 -7.48
C LEU A 56 -0.53 2.78 -8.17
N ILE A 57 -1.03 4.02 -8.07
CA ILE A 57 -2.27 4.44 -8.72
C ILE A 57 -2.00 5.67 -9.59
N PHE A 58 -2.76 5.83 -10.66
CA PHE A 58 -2.66 6.96 -11.57
C PHE A 58 -3.90 7.84 -11.44
N LEU A 59 -3.73 9.12 -11.17
CA LEU A 59 -4.81 10.04 -10.86
C LEU A 59 -4.74 11.30 -11.73
N PRO A 60 -5.88 11.95 -12.03
CA PRO A 60 -5.87 13.31 -12.56
C PRO A 60 -5.12 14.25 -11.61
N PRO A 61 -4.30 15.20 -12.10
CA PRO A 61 -3.48 16.07 -11.25
C PRO A 61 -4.25 16.78 -10.13
N HIS A 62 -5.49 17.21 -10.42
CA HIS A 62 -6.35 17.91 -9.46
C HIS A 62 -6.87 17.01 -8.32
N SER A 63 -6.89 15.69 -8.51
CA SER A 63 -7.39 14.72 -7.52
C SER A 63 -6.29 14.21 -6.57
N VAL A 64 -5.01 14.34 -6.95
CA VAL A 64 -3.86 13.76 -6.22
C VAL A 64 -3.83 14.20 -4.75
N GLY A 65 -3.98 15.51 -4.48
CA GLY A 65 -3.90 16.04 -3.12
C GLY A 65 -5.01 15.50 -2.21
N GLN A 66 -6.24 15.42 -2.73
CA GLN A 66 -7.39 14.89 -1.99
C GLN A 66 -7.22 13.40 -1.68
N VAL A 67 -6.83 12.60 -2.68
CA VAL A 67 -6.65 11.15 -2.51
C VAL A 67 -5.49 10.87 -1.56
N ARG A 68 -4.36 11.58 -1.68
CA ARG A 68 -3.22 11.45 -0.76
C ARG A 68 -3.61 11.77 0.68
N ALA A 69 -4.34 12.87 0.91
CA ALA A 69 -4.79 13.24 2.26
C ALA A 69 -5.74 12.19 2.86
N ARG A 70 -6.61 11.61 2.02
CA ARG A 70 -7.52 10.53 2.45
C ARG A 70 -6.76 9.27 2.83
N LEU A 71 -5.87 8.80 1.97
CA LEU A 71 -5.02 7.64 2.23
C LEU A 71 -4.15 7.86 3.47
N GLY A 72 -3.56 9.05 3.64
CA GLY A 72 -2.83 9.39 4.86
C GLY A 72 -3.67 9.27 6.13
N SER A 73 -4.94 9.67 6.08
CA SER A 73 -5.89 9.50 7.20
C SER A 73 -6.22 8.04 7.49
N ASP A 74 -6.24 7.20 6.46
CA ASP A 74 -6.47 5.75 6.55
C ASP A 74 -5.19 4.96 6.94
N GLY A 75 -4.06 5.67 7.15
CA GLY A 75 -2.80 5.13 7.65
C GLY A 75 -1.81 4.68 6.58
N TYR A 76 -2.01 5.12 5.33
CA TYR A 76 -1.03 4.95 4.27
C TYR A 76 0.07 6.00 4.40
N VAL A 77 1.27 5.65 3.93
CA VAL A 77 2.40 6.56 3.77
C VAL A 77 2.79 6.64 2.30
N ASP A 78 3.43 7.74 1.90
CA ASP A 78 4.01 7.84 0.57
C ASP A 78 5.10 6.79 0.40
N ALA A 79 5.12 6.13 -0.75
CA ALA A 79 6.09 5.09 -1.07
C ALA A 79 7.11 5.56 -2.10
N PRO A 80 8.38 5.11 -1.99
CA PRO A 80 9.38 5.39 -3.00
C PRO A 80 8.98 4.74 -4.35
N PRO A 81 9.51 5.27 -5.46
CA PRO A 81 9.37 4.63 -6.77
C PRO A 81 10.15 3.30 -6.79
N LEU A 82 9.55 2.27 -7.39
CA LEU A 82 10.20 1.01 -7.71
C LEU A 82 10.85 1.04 -9.10
N PRO A 83 11.92 0.23 -9.34
CA PRO A 83 12.69 0.28 -10.59
C PRO A 83 11.90 -0.01 -11.88
N GLU A 84 10.87 -0.86 -11.79
CA GLU A 84 10.06 -1.32 -12.95
C GLU A 84 8.67 -0.71 -13.00
N GLU A 85 8.50 0.51 -12.48
CA GLU A 85 7.19 1.15 -12.49
C GLU A 85 6.70 1.51 -13.89
N SER A 86 5.44 1.16 -14.15
CA SER A 86 4.74 1.66 -15.32
C SER A 86 4.69 3.19 -15.28
N SER A 87 5.07 3.80 -16.41
CA SER A 87 4.93 5.25 -16.58
C SER A 87 3.46 5.66 -16.49
N ALA A 88 3.23 6.86 -15.96
CA ALA A 88 1.89 7.41 -15.86
C ALA A 88 1.28 7.59 -17.26
N PRO A 89 0.01 7.18 -17.49
CA PRO A 89 -0.69 7.49 -18.73
C PRO A 89 -0.79 8.99 -18.97
N ALA A 90 -0.94 9.38 -20.24
CA ALA A 90 -1.11 10.78 -20.62
C ALA A 90 -2.25 11.44 -19.81
N GLY A 91 -1.95 12.59 -19.19
CA GLY A 91 -2.91 13.35 -18.39
C GLY A 91 -3.12 12.84 -16.96
N LEU A 92 -2.42 11.79 -16.53
CA LEU A 92 -2.44 11.28 -15.15
C LEU A 92 -1.07 11.44 -14.48
N VAL A 93 -1.08 11.39 -13.15
CA VAL A 93 0.11 11.45 -12.29
C VAL A 93 0.13 10.20 -11.41
N GLY A 94 1.29 9.57 -11.29
CA GLY A 94 1.49 8.44 -10.39
C GLY A 94 1.51 8.87 -8.93
N LEU A 95 0.77 8.14 -8.09
CA LEU A 95 0.82 8.23 -6.63
C LEU A 95 1.15 6.84 -6.09
N ALA A 96 2.33 6.73 -5.50
CA ALA A 96 2.81 5.55 -4.81
C ALA A 96 2.52 5.69 -3.31
N VAL A 97 1.80 4.74 -2.73
CA VAL A 97 1.54 4.68 -1.29
C VAL A 97 1.77 3.27 -0.77
N ALA A 98 2.05 3.13 0.53
CA ALA A 98 2.11 1.83 1.17
C ALA A 98 1.47 1.85 2.55
N ARG A 99 1.10 0.67 3.03
CA ARG A 99 0.53 0.47 4.36
C ARG A 99 1.08 -0.79 5.00
N SER A 100 1.45 -0.69 6.27
CA SER A 100 1.87 -1.85 7.05
C SER A 100 0.67 -2.73 7.39
N MET A 101 0.70 -3.99 6.98
CA MET A 101 -0.36 -4.96 7.26
C MET A 101 0.15 -6.40 7.27
N ARG A 102 -0.71 -7.32 7.71
CA ARG A 102 -0.49 -8.76 7.51
C ARG A 102 -0.79 -9.10 6.06
N ILE A 103 -0.02 -10.02 5.50
CA ILE A 103 -0.17 -10.47 4.11
C ILE A 103 -0.76 -11.86 4.11
N ASP A 104 -1.99 -11.93 3.63
CA ASP A 104 -2.70 -13.14 3.23
C ASP A 104 -3.58 -12.77 2.03
N ALA A 105 -4.02 -13.77 1.27
CA ALA A 105 -4.73 -13.53 0.01
C ALA A 105 -6.03 -12.74 0.20
N GLN A 106 -6.75 -12.97 1.31
CA GLN A 106 -8.01 -12.28 1.58
C GLN A 106 -7.78 -10.82 1.94
N SER A 107 -6.85 -10.57 2.87
CA SER A 107 -6.51 -9.20 3.31
C SER A 107 -5.98 -8.35 2.16
N VAL A 108 -5.10 -8.90 1.32
CA VAL A 108 -4.57 -8.19 0.15
C VAL A 108 -5.67 -7.92 -0.88
N ALA A 109 -6.52 -8.91 -1.20
CA ALA A 109 -7.62 -8.71 -2.15
C ALA A 109 -8.59 -7.61 -1.68
N GLN A 110 -8.90 -7.57 -0.37
CA GLN A 110 -9.76 -6.55 0.19
C GLN A 110 -9.12 -5.15 0.12
N GLU A 111 -7.82 -5.03 0.41
CA GLU A 111 -7.11 -3.76 0.31
C GLU A 111 -7.04 -3.27 -1.15
N LEU A 112 -6.79 -4.17 -2.10
CA LEU A 112 -6.82 -3.84 -3.53
C LEU A 112 -8.19 -3.33 -3.98
N ALA A 113 -9.28 -3.96 -3.51
CA ALA A 113 -10.63 -3.50 -3.83
C ALA A 113 -10.91 -2.09 -3.27
N VAL A 114 -10.42 -1.78 -2.05
CA VAL A 114 -10.53 -0.45 -1.45
C VAL A 114 -9.79 0.59 -2.28
N VAL A 115 -8.52 0.33 -2.60
CA VAL A 115 -7.67 1.26 -3.36
C VAL A 115 -8.17 1.43 -4.80
N SER A 116 -8.55 0.35 -5.48
CA SER A 116 -9.09 0.39 -6.85
C SER A 116 -10.42 1.17 -6.89
N SER A 117 -11.32 0.95 -5.92
CA SER A 117 -12.58 1.70 -5.82
C SER A 117 -12.35 3.19 -5.57
N MET A 118 -11.41 3.54 -4.67
CA MET A 118 -11.06 4.94 -4.38
C MET A 118 -10.48 5.62 -5.63
N THR A 119 -9.57 4.93 -6.31
CA THR A 119 -8.89 5.42 -7.52
C THR A 119 -9.91 5.68 -8.64
N THR A 120 -10.81 4.72 -8.87
CA THR A 120 -11.86 4.83 -9.89
C THR A 120 -12.78 6.03 -9.63
N ARG A 121 -13.21 6.23 -8.37
CA ARG A 121 -14.06 7.39 -8.00
C ARG A 121 -13.36 8.73 -8.18
N ALA A 122 -12.04 8.77 -8.09
CA ALA A 122 -11.24 9.96 -8.32
C ALA A 122 -10.95 10.21 -9.82
N GLY A 123 -11.51 9.40 -10.72
CA GLY A 123 -11.26 9.46 -12.17
C GLY A 123 -9.89 8.90 -12.58
N GLY A 124 -9.28 8.09 -11.71
CA GLY A 124 -7.98 7.49 -11.92
C GLY A 124 -8.03 6.07 -12.47
N ARG A 125 -6.83 5.47 -12.58
CA ARG A 125 -6.62 4.08 -12.97
C ARG A 125 -5.70 3.39 -11.96
N PHE A 126 -6.04 2.16 -11.59
CA PHE A 126 -5.12 1.33 -10.84
C PHE A 126 -3.86 1.02 -11.67
N GLY A 127 -2.70 0.98 -11.03
CA GLY A 127 -1.42 0.67 -11.65
C GLY A 127 -0.94 -0.71 -11.23
N THR A 128 -0.05 -0.74 -10.26
CA THR A 128 0.57 -1.98 -9.75
C THR A 128 0.43 -2.07 -8.24
N TRP A 129 0.64 -3.25 -7.69
CA TRP A 129 0.85 -3.43 -6.27
C TRP A 129 2.06 -4.31 -6.00
N ALA A 130 2.62 -4.17 -4.80
CA ALA A 130 3.78 -4.92 -4.37
C ALA A 130 3.75 -5.22 -2.87
N VAL A 131 4.29 -6.37 -2.48
CA VAL A 131 4.57 -6.73 -1.10
C VAL A 131 6.04 -6.52 -0.82
N LEU A 132 6.33 -5.71 0.17
CA LEU A 132 7.68 -5.43 0.63
C LEU A 132 7.87 -6.02 2.04
N ALA A 133 8.96 -6.74 2.25
CA ALA A 133 9.40 -7.12 3.59
C ALA A 133 10.13 -5.95 4.24
N THR A 134 9.66 -5.54 5.40
CA THR A 134 10.45 -4.68 6.29
C THR A 134 11.63 -5.49 6.78
N LEU A 135 12.85 -4.96 6.64
CA LEU A 135 14.00 -5.52 7.32
C LEU A 135 13.83 -5.15 8.80
N ALA A 136 13.23 -6.06 9.58
CA ALA A 136 13.30 -5.93 11.03
C ALA A 136 14.76 -6.17 11.44
N GLU A 137 15.43 -5.12 11.89
CA GLU A 137 16.65 -5.25 12.69
C GLU A 137 16.39 -6.04 13.98
#